data_AF-A0A1S2K9Y9-F1
#
_entry.id   AF-A0A1S2K9Y9-F1
#
_cell.length_a   1.000
_cell.length_b   1.000
_cell.length_c   1.000
_cell.angle_alpha   90.00
_cell.angle_beta   90.00
_cell.angle_gamma   90.00
#
_symmetry.space_group_name_H-M   'P 1'
#
loop_
_entity.id
_entity.type
_entity.pdbx_description
1 polymer ?
#
loop_
_entity_poly.entity_id
_entity_poly.type
_entity_poly.pdbx_seq_one_letter_code
_entity_poly.pdbx_strand_id
1 'polypeptide(L)'
;MSRWDVEVPPRLYEEVARLSPGGRRAVHDVLDRLAAEPRDPASSTEPITGAELRRIDTDPAKDTGDRITLLYRVHPPEDDAPGRIEVIFLLSGP
;
A
#
# COMPACT_ATOMS: atom_id res chain seq x y z
N MET A 1 12.84 16.52 -2.82
CA MET A 1 11.74 15.55 -2.62
C MET A 1 12.37 14.19 -2.58
N SER A 2 12.21 13.45 -1.49
CA SER A 2 12.73 12.08 -1.37
C SER A 2 12.00 11.20 -2.39
N ARG A 3 12.75 10.43 -3.18
CA ARG A 3 12.18 9.47 -4.13
C ARG A 3 11.82 8.19 -3.36
N TRP A 4 10.61 7.67 -3.60
CA TRP A 4 10.13 6.43 -3.00
C TRP A 4 9.75 5.45 -4.10
N ASP A 5 10.19 4.20 -3.95
CA ASP A 5 9.78 3.11 -4.82
C ASP A 5 8.76 2.22 -4.08
N VAL A 6 7.68 1.87 -4.78
CA VAL A 6 6.65 0.96 -4.27
C VAL A 6 6.89 -0.43 -4.83
N GLU A 7 7.14 -1.39 -3.93
CA GLU A 7 7.35 -2.80 -4.26
C GLU A 7 6.09 -3.60 -3.94
N VAL A 8 5.44 -4.10 -4.99
CA VAL A 8 4.37 -5.11 -4.88
C VAL A 8 5.00 -6.48 -5.19
N PRO A 9 5.22 -7.34 -4.18
CA PRO A 9 5.87 -8.62 -4.41
C PRO A 9 5.02 -9.53 -5.30
N PRO A 10 5.63 -10.36 -6.17
CA PRO A 10 4.89 -11.22 -7.12
C PRO A 10 3.85 -12.13 -6.49
N ARG A 11 4.07 -12.55 -5.24
CA ARG A 11 3.10 -13.37 -4.49
C ARG A 11 1.73 -12.71 -4.31
N LEU A 12 1.65 -11.37 -4.43
CA LEU A 12 0.40 -10.61 -4.31
C LEU A 12 -0.30 -10.38 -5.66
N TYR A 13 0.30 -10.81 -6.78
CA TYR A 13 -0.27 -10.56 -8.09
C TYR A 13 -1.58 -11.32 -8.31
N GLU A 14 -1.73 -12.51 -7.70
CA GLU A 14 -2.99 -13.25 -7.77
C GLU A 14 -4.12 -12.54 -7.04
N GLU A 15 -3.86 -11.99 -5.85
CA GLU A 15 -4.82 -11.21 -5.08
C GLU A 15 -5.26 -9.97 -5.86
N VAL A 16 -4.31 -9.23 -6.44
CA VAL A 16 -4.61 -8.07 -7.30
C VAL A 16 -5.40 -8.48 -8.54
N ALA A 17 -5.08 -9.63 -9.15
CA ALA A 17 -5.79 -10.12 -10.33
C ALA A 17 -7.26 -10.48 -10.04
N ARG A 18 -7.56 -10.95 -8.82
CA ARG A 18 -8.91 -11.30 -8.38
C ARG A 18 -9.78 -10.09 -8.01
N LEU A 19 -9.19 -8.91 -7.81
CA LEU A 19 -9.95 -7.68 -7.57
C LEU A 19 -10.81 -7.31 -8.79
N SER A 20 -11.94 -6.66 -8.52
CA SER A 20 -12.73 -6.00 -9.56
C SER A 20 -11.91 -4.91 -10.26
N PRO A 21 -12.31 -4.45 -11.47
CA PRO A 21 -11.69 -3.28 -12.09
C PRO A 21 -11.67 -2.05 -11.17
N GLY A 22 -12.76 -1.81 -10.43
CA GLY A 22 -12.84 -0.73 -9.43
C GLY A 22 -11.87 -0.93 -8.27
N GLY A 23 -11.75 -2.16 -7.76
CA GLY A 23 -10.80 -2.51 -6.70
C GLY A 23 -9.34 -2.32 -7.14
N ARG A 24 -8.98 -2.77 -8.35
CA ARG A 24 -7.62 -2.53 -8.89
C ARG A 24 -7.32 -1.05 -9.02
N ARG A 25 -8.29 -0.24 -9.45
CA ARG A 25 -8.12 1.22 -9.53
C ARG A 25 -7.93 1.84 -8.14
N ALA A 26 -8.73 1.43 -7.16
CA ALA A 26 -8.63 1.91 -5.79
C ALA A 26 -7.27 1.58 -5.16
N VAL A 27 -6.75 0.36 -5.40
CA VAL A 27 -5.39 -0.02 -4.99
C VAL A 27 -4.35 0.86 -5.67
N HIS A 28 -4.43 1.05 -6.99
CA HIS A 28 -3.50 1.92 -7.72
C HIS A 28 -3.47 3.34 -7.16
N ASP A 29 -4.63 3.93 -6.89
CA ASP A 29 -4.72 5.29 -6.34
C ASP A 29 -4.06 5.37 -4.94
N VAL A 30 -4.16 4.31 -4.11
CA VAL A 30 -3.41 4.22 -2.85
C VAL A 30 -1.91 4.11 -3.08
N LEU A 31 -1.45 3.24 -3.98
CA LEU A 31 -0.02 3.07 -4.25
C LEU A 31 0.62 4.36 -4.77
N ASP A 32 -0.09 5.11 -5.63
CA ASP A 32 0.35 6.44 -6.10
C ASP A 32 0.51 7.44 -4.95
N ARG A 33 -0.44 7.47 -4.00
CA ARG A 33 -0.33 8.32 -2.80
C ARG A 33 0.86 7.93 -1.95
N LEU A 34 1.06 6.63 -1.73
CA LEU A 34 2.18 6.11 -0.95
C LEU A 34 3.53 6.45 -1.60
N ALA A 35 3.63 6.36 -2.94
CA ALA A 35 4.84 6.78 -3.66
C ALA A 35 5.18 8.26 -3.47
N ALA A 36 4.20 9.11 -3.19
CA ALA A 36 4.41 10.52 -2.85
C ALA A 36 4.70 10.74 -1.36
N GLU A 37 3.96 10.07 -0.47
CA GLU A 37 4.07 10.17 0.98
C GLU A 37 3.82 8.78 1.64
N PRO A 38 4.89 8.04 2.00
CA PRO A 38 4.77 6.73 2.65
C PRO A 38 4.09 6.78 4.02
N ARG A 39 4.06 7.96 4.66
CA ARG A 39 3.38 8.18 5.94
C ARG A 39 2.08 8.95 5.71
N ASP A 40 1.31 8.52 4.71
CA ASP A 40 0.02 9.10 4.38
C ASP A 40 -0.81 9.29 5.68
N PRO A 41 -1.40 10.46 5.94
CA PRO A 41 -2.19 10.71 7.15
C PRO A 41 -3.37 9.75 7.35
N ALA A 42 -3.88 9.13 6.28
CA ALA A 42 -4.92 8.10 6.34
C ALA A 42 -4.39 6.73 6.79
N SER A 43 -3.07 6.55 6.85
CA SER A 43 -2.44 5.32 7.33
C SER A 43 -2.21 5.35 8.85
N SER A 44 -2.28 4.16 9.45
CA SER A 44 -2.01 3.95 10.88
C SER A 44 -0.75 3.09 11.07
N THR A 45 0.03 3.37 12.11
CA THR A 45 1.22 2.58 12.46
C THR A 45 0.80 1.33 13.25
N GLU A 46 1.37 0.18 12.89
CA GLU A 46 1.21 -1.08 13.63
C GLU A 46 2.27 -1.21 14.74
N PRO A 47 1.94 -1.75 15.93
CA PRO A 47 2.82 -1.74 17.10
C PRO A 47 3.87 -2.86 17.07
N ILE A 48 4.78 -2.82 16.09
CA ILE A 48 5.85 -3.82 15.95
C ILE A 48 7.22 -3.19 16.20
N THR A 49 8.00 -3.78 17.11
CA THR A 49 9.35 -3.31 17.43
C THR A 49 10.32 -3.67 16.30
N GLY A 50 11.14 -2.71 15.86
CA GLY A 50 12.21 -2.95 14.88
C GLY A 50 11.79 -2.86 13.40
N ALA A 51 10.53 -2.54 13.12
CA ALA A 51 10.05 -2.27 11.76
C ALA A 51 8.95 -1.20 11.76
N GLU A 52 9.01 -0.26 10.82
CA GLU A 52 7.90 0.66 10.58
C GLU A 52 6.87 -0.04 9.68
N LEU A 53 5.85 -0.62 10.31
CA LEU A 53 4.72 -1.23 9.63
C LEU A 53 3.51 -0.31 9.70
N ARG A 54 2.80 -0.19 8.58
CA ARG A 54 1.68 0.72 8.44
C ARG A 54 0.55 0.09 7.66
N ARG A 55 -0.67 0.44 8.05
CA ARG A 55 -1.91 -0.02 7.42
C ARG A 55 -2.67 1.16 6.84
N ILE A 56 -3.21 0.99 5.64
CA ILE A 56 -4.09 1.97 4.98
C ILE A 56 -5.24 1.25 4.27
N ASP A 57 -6.42 1.86 4.27
CA ASP A 57 -7.57 1.38 3.52
C ASP A 57 -7.74 2.21 2.24
N THR A 58 -8.17 1.58 1.16
CA THR A 58 -8.66 2.31 -0.02
C THR A 58 -9.99 2.99 0.29
N ASP A 59 -10.35 3.97 -0.54
CA ASP A 59 -11.76 4.33 -0.69
C ASP A 59 -12.56 3.12 -1.21
N PRO A 60 -13.89 3.06 -0.95
CA PRO A 60 -14.76 2.02 -1.52
C PRO A 60 -14.62 1.91 -3.03
N ALA A 61 -14.44 0.70 -3.54
CA ALA A 61 -14.42 0.41 -4.96
C ALA A 61 -15.76 0.81 -5.59
N LYS A 62 -15.73 1.54 -6.72
CA LYS A 62 -16.94 2.10 -7.33
C LYS A 62 -17.95 1.06 -7.80
N ASP A 63 -17.50 -0.15 -8.11
CA ASP A 63 -18.31 -1.23 -8.68
C ASP A 63 -18.85 -2.22 -7.64
N THR A 64 -18.09 -2.52 -6.58
CA THR A 64 -18.53 -3.45 -5.53
C THR A 64 -18.87 -2.79 -4.20
N GLY A 65 -18.34 -1.59 -3.94
CA GLY A 65 -18.40 -0.93 -2.63
C GLY A 65 -17.37 -1.44 -1.63
N ASP A 66 -16.61 -2.49 -1.97
CA ASP A 66 -15.60 -3.08 -1.08
C ASP A 66 -14.44 -2.12 -0.83
N ARG A 67 -13.84 -2.22 0.35
CA ARG A 67 -12.56 -1.61 0.67
C ARG A 67 -11.45 -2.63 0.59
N ILE A 68 -10.27 -2.17 0.19
CA ILE A 68 -9.06 -2.98 0.22
C ILE A 68 -8.13 -2.42 1.30
N THR A 69 -7.79 -3.25 2.28
CA THR A 69 -6.80 -2.95 3.31
C THR A 69 -5.42 -3.38 2.83
N LEU A 70 -4.45 -2.48 2.91
CA LEU A 70 -3.04 -2.72 2.63
C LEU A 70 -2.24 -2.68 3.94
N LEU A 71 -1.41 -3.69 4.18
CA LEU A 71 -0.31 -3.59 5.14
C LEU A 71 1.00 -3.45 4.34
N TYR A 72 1.82 -2.47 4.72
CA TYR A 72 3.11 -2.23 4.09
C TYR A 72 4.17 -1.86 5.11
N ARG A 73 5.44 -2.05 4.72
CA ARG A 73 6.61 -1.64 5.47
C ARG A 73 7.27 -0.44 4.82
N VAL A 74 7.67 0.53 5.64
CA VAL A 74 8.47 1.67 5.19
C VAL A 74 9.94 1.40 5.48
N HIS A 75 10.76 1.46 4.42
CA HIS A 75 12.21 1.43 4.48
C HIS A 75 12.70 2.84 4.14
N PRO A 76 13.28 3.59 5.09
CA PRO A 76 13.74 4.95 4.83
C PRO A 76 14.81 4.99 3.73
N PRO A 77 14.94 6.10 2.99
CA PRO A 77 16.03 6.28 2.03
C PRO A 77 17.39 6.21 2.73
N GLU A 78 18.38 5.69 2.01
CA GLU A 78 19.79 5.75 2.38
C GLU A 78 20.51 6.77 1.48
N ASP A 79 21.76 7.11 1.79
CA ASP A 79 22.49 8.25 1.17
C ASP A 79 22.45 8.26 -0.38
N ASP A 80 22.46 7.07 -1.01
CA ASP A 80 22.43 6.90 -2.47
C ASP A 80 21.22 6.08 -2.99
N ALA A 81 20.23 5.80 -2.14
CA ALA A 81 19.08 4.94 -2.51
C ALA A 81 17.72 5.59 -2.18
N PRO A 82 16.72 5.48 -3.07
CA PRO A 82 15.37 5.89 -2.74
C PRO A 82 14.85 5.09 -1.55
N GLY A 83 13.92 5.69 -0.81
CA GLY A 83 13.18 4.94 0.20
C GLY A 83 12.29 3.91 -0.48
N ARG A 84 11.89 2.87 0.26
CA ARG A 84 11.08 1.79 -0.30
C ARG A 84 9.84 1.52 0.54
N ILE A 85 8.75 1.25 -0.15
CA ILE A 85 7.47 0.83 0.42
C ILE A 85 7.24 -0.61 -0.03
N GLU A 86 7.32 -1.55 0.90
CA GLU A 86 7.14 -2.97 0.61
C GLU A 86 5.73 -3.40 1.01
N VAL A 87 4.88 -3.76 0.04
CA VAL A 87 3.53 -4.25 0.32
C VAL A 87 3.60 -5.68 0.85
N ILE A 88 3.01 -5.91 2.02
CA ILE A 88 3.03 -7.20 2.71
C ILE A 88 1.76 -7.99 2.44
N PHE A 89 0.58 -7.37 2.49
CA PHE A 89 -0.66 -8.02 2.11
C PHE A 89 -1.70 -7.03 1.61
N LEU A 90 -2.69 -7.59 0.92
CA LEU A 90 -3.94 -6.95 0.49
C LEU A 90 -5.11 -7.81 0.96
N LEU A 91 -6.12 -7.21 1.58
CA LEU A 91 -7.36 -7.87 1.96
C LEU A 91 -8.54 -7.06 1.44
N SER A 92 -9.43 -7.69 0.67
CA SER A 92 -10.67 -7.08 0.17
C SER A 92 -11.84 -7.50 1.06
N GLY A 93 -12.68 -6.54 1.45
CA GLY A 93 -13.87 -6.79 2.27
C GLY A 93 -14.85 -5.61 2.26
N PRO A 94 -16.07 -5.81 2.79
CA PRO A 94 -17.09 -4.76 2.84
C PRO A 94 -16.73 -3.62 3.80
#